data_AF-A0ABD3Y1E6-F1
#
_entry.id   AF-A0ABD3Y1E6-F1
#
_cell.length_a   1.000
_cell.length_b   1.000
_cell.length_c   1.000
_cell.angle_alpha   90.00
_cell.angle_beta   90.00
_cell.angle_gamma   90.00
#
_symmetry.space_group_name_H-M   'P 1'
#
loop_
_entity.id
_entity.type
_entity.pdbx_description
1 polymer ?
#
loop_
_entity_poly.entity_id
_entity_poly.type
_entity_poly.pdbx_seq_one_letter_code
_entity_poly.pdbx_strand_id
1 'polypeptide(L)'
;MSSLFESCRELFETDNLYAVLKIKKTATDNEVKKAYHKLSLKVHPDRVEASEKGIATQKFQTLGKVYSILSDSETRKVYDETGEVDEENDVPQDRDWTAYWRLLFRKVSVEDIKEFEKTFKGSEEELEDLKTAYLSFKGDMALILDNIMCSTIDDEPRFKKIIKDWIKKKEVPNFSKFSHESKSKAEKRKREAEVEAVEAEQLKKELGIGANDSLKQLIQKRQQSRATEADAFFAALEKKYAEPKSNKKTKASAAKQSKK
;
A
#
# COMPACT_ATOMS: atom_id res chain seq x y z
N MET A 1 31.18 -7.28 -9.16
CA MET A 1 30.06 -6.63 -8.45
C MET A 1 30.26 -5.15 -8.64
N SER A 2 29.25 -4.42 -9.11
CA SER A 2 29.34 -2.98 -9.33
C SER A 2 29.44 -2.29 -7.97
N SER A 3 30.33 -1.30 -7.84
CA SER A 3 30.48 -0.55 -6.59
C SER A 3 29.18 0.19 -6.24
N LEU A 4 28.94 0.43 -4.96
CA LEU A 4 27.81 1.24 -4.50
C LEU A 4 27.80 2.62 -5.18
N PHE A 5 28.96 3.24 -5.34
CA PHE A 5 29.09 4.54 -6.00
C PHE A 5 28.74 4.50 -7.48
N GLU A 6 29.11 3.44 -8.18
CA GLU A 6 28.73 3.23 -9.59
C GLU A 6 27.22 3.06 -9.73
N SER A 7 26.62 2.26 -8.84
CA SER A 7 25.17 2.05 -8.79
C SER A 7 24.42 3.36 -8.49
N CYS A 8 24.95 4.19 -7.58
CA CYS A 8 24.39 5.51 -7.30
C CYS A 8 24.50 6.46 -8.50
N ARG A 9 25.63 6.44 -9.22
CA ARG A 9 25.84 7.27 -10.41
C ARG A 9 24.92 6.88 -11.56
N GLU A 10 24.73 5.59 -11.80
CA GLU A 10 23.86 5.08 -12.88
C GLU A 10 22.38 5.34 -12.57
N LEU A 11 21.96 5.15 -11.32
CA LEU A 11 20.53 5.15 -10.95
C LEU A 11 20.01 6.50 -10.45
N PHE A 12 20.88 7.31 -9.84
CA PHE A 12 20.55 8.59 -9.19
C PHE A 12 21.39 9.77 -9.71
N GLU A 13 22.24 9.56 -10.72
CA GLU A 13 23.08 10.59 -11.35
C GLU A 13 24.04 11.29 -10.37
N THR A 14 24.34 10.67 -9.22
CA THR A 14 25.21 11.22 -8.19
C THR A 14 25.95 10.11 -7.44
N ASP A 15 27.19 10.38 -7.03
CA ASP A 15 28.03 9.51 -6.20
C ASP A 15 28.00 9.90 -4.71
N ASN A 16 27.36 11.02 -4.37
CA ASN A 16 27.25 11.47 -2.99
C ASN A 16 26.02 10.87 -2.31
N LEU A 17 26.23 10.09 -1.24
CA LEU A 17 25.17 9.39 -0.49
C LEU A 17 24.11 10.35 0.08
N TYR A 18 24.51 11.54 0.52
CA TYR A 18 23.58 12.57 1.00
C TYR A 18 22.74 13.16 -0.15
N ALA A 19 23.35 13.32 -1.33
CA ALA A 19 22.65 13.79 -2.52
C ALA A 19 21.63 12.76 -3.04
N VAL A 20 21.95 11.46 -2.96
CA VAL A 20 20.99 10.37 -3.23
C VAL A 20 19.76 10.51 -2.34
N LEU A 21 19.93 10.76 -1.04
CA LEU A 21 18.84 11.01 -0.10
C LEU A 21 18.22 12.42 -0.19
N LYS A 22 18.78 13.32 -1.02
CA LYS A 22 18.38 14.73 -1.14
C LYS A 22 18.42 15.49 0.19
N ILE A 23 19.43 15.21 1.00
CA ILE A 23 19.66 15.84 2.31
C ILE A 23 21.05 16.48 2.36
N LYS A 24 21.28 17.31 3.38
CA LYS A 24 22.58 17.93 3.63
C LYS A 24 23.44 17.00 4.49
N LYS A 25 24.78 17.12 4.41
CA LYS A 25 25.73 16.40 5.28
C LYS A 25 25.45 16.61 6.78
N THR A 26 24.92 17.78 7.13
CA THR A 26 24.53 18.16 8.50
C THR A 26 23.18 17.59 8.96
N ALA A 27 22.55 16.70 8.19
CA ALA A 27 21.23 16.18 8.50
C ALA A 27 21.23 15.32 9.78
N THR A 28 20.20 15.46 10.59
CA THR A 28 20.00 14.62 11.79
C THR A 28 19.55 13.20 11.41
N ASP A 29 19.70 12.23 12.31
CA ASP A 29 19.30 10.84 12.05
C ASP A 29 17.81 10.72 11.71
N ASN A 30 16.99 11.58 12.34
CA ASN A 30 15.56 11.69 12.03
C ASN A 30 15.30 12.20 10.60
N GLU A 31 16.10 13.14 10.11
CA GLU A 31 16.00 13.64 8.74
C GLU A 31 16.46 12.59 7.71
N VAL A 32 17.53 11.85 8.01
CA VAL A 32 18.00 10.72 7.19
C VAL A 32 16.89 9.67 7.06
N LYS A 33 16.27 9.30 8.19
CA LYS A 33 15.15 8.34 8.21
C LYS A 33 13.93 8.83 7.43
N LYS A 34 13.54 10.10 7.61
CA LYS A 34 12.42 10.72 6.88
C LYS A 34 12.68 10.78 5.37
N ALA A 35 13.90 11.15 4.97
CA ALA A 35 14.29 11.26 3.57
C ALA A 35 14.29 9.89 2.87
N TYR A 36 14.87 8.88 3.53
CA TYR A 36 14.83 7.49 3.07
C TYR A 36 13.39 7.00 2.89
N HIS A 37 12.50 7.24 3.86
CA HIS A 37 11.09 6.87 3.77
C HIS A 37 10.42 7.51 2.54
N LYS A 38 10.62 8.83 2.35
CA LYS A 38 10.02 9.57 1.22
C LYS A 38 10.50 9.07 -0.14
N LEU A 39 11.79 8.73 -0.27
CA LEU A 39 12.35 8.24 -1.53
C LEU A 39 11.99 6.79 -1.81
N SER A 40 12.01 5.94 -0.80
CA SER A 40 11.68 4.52 -0.95
C SER A 40 10.25 4.30 -1.38
N LEU A 41 9.31 5.14 -0.89
CA LEU A 41 7.94 5.15 -1.36
C LEU A 41 7.80 5.48 -2.85
N LYS A 42 8.77 6.13 -3.47
CA LYS A 42 8.77 6.45 -4.90
C LYS A 42 9.36 5.33 -5.74
N VAL A 43 10.36 4.63 -5.22
CA VAL A 43 11.08 3.56 -5.93
C VAL A 43 10.60 2.15 -5.53
N HIS A 44 9.50 2.04 -4.78
CA HIS A 44 8.99 0.75 -4.33
C HIS A 44 8.43 -0.07 -5.53
N PRO A 45 8.82 -1.34 -5.70
CA PRO A 45 8.42 -2.17 -6.85
C PRO A 45 6.90 -2.45 -6.94
N ASP A 46 6.16 -2.26 -5.84
CA ASP A 46 4.69 -2.37 -5.80
C ASP A 46 3.96 -1.13 -6.34
N ARG A 47 4.66 0.00 -6.48
CA ARG A 47 4.07 1.28 -6.92
C ARG A 47 4.42 1.67 -8.36
N VAL A 48 5.16 0.81 -9.05
CA VAL A 48 5.59 1.00 -10.44
C VAL A 48 5.00 -0.07 -11.35
N GLU A 49 4.83 0.29 -12.61
CA GLU A 49 4.34 -0.59 -13.66
C GLU A 49 5.25 -1.82 -13.84
N ALA A 50 4.69 -2.92 -14.35
CA ALA A 50 5.41 -4.18 -14.47
C ALA A 50 6.70 -4.09 -15.30
N SER A 51 6.78 -3.17 -16.26
CA SER A 51 7.96 -2.91 -17.09
C SER A 51 9.12 -2.24 -16.34
N GLU A 52 8.84 -1.50 -15.26
CA GLU A 52 9.85 -0.73 -14.52
C GLU A 52 10.29 -1.40 -13.21
N LYS A 53 9.67 -2.53 -12.85
CA LYS A 53 9.95 -3.26 -11.61
C LYS A 53 11.43 -3.61 -11.43
N GLY A 54 12.11 -4.02 -12.49
CA GLY A 54 13.54 -4.36 -12.43
C GLY A 54 14.41 -3.17 -12.00
N ILE A 55 14.20 -2.00 -12.62
CA ILE A 55 14.94 -0.78 -12.30
C ILE A 55 14.55 -0.24 -10.93
N ALA A 56 13.26 -0.31 -10.56
CA ALA A 56 12.78 0.10 -9.25
C ALA A 56 13.38 -0.76 -8.13
N THR A 57 13.46 -2.08 -8.32
CA THR A 57 14.13 -2.99 -7.39
C THR A 57 15.61 -2.62 -7.21
N GLN A 58 16.34 -2.37 -8.29
CA GLN A 58 17.74 -1.94 -8.21
C GLN A 58 17.89 -0.58 -7.51
N LYS A 59 17.07 0.42 -7.86
CA LYS A 59 17.04 1.73 -7.19
C LYS A 59 16.80 1.60 -5.70
N PHE A 60 15.86 0.75 -5.31
CA PHE A 60 15.51 0.52 -3.93
C PHE A 60 16.59 -0.23 -3.15
N GLN A 61 17.22 -1.24 -3.75
CA GLN A 61 18.35 -1.94 -3.15
C GLN A 61 19.53 -0.99 -2.89
N THR A 62 19.89 -0.20 -3.89
CA THR A 62 20.93 0.84 -3.77
C THR A 62 20.57 1.85 -2.69
N LEU A 63 19.33 2.34 -2.66
CA LEU A 63 18.84 3.26 -1.63
C LEU A 63 18.90 2.65 -0.22
N GLY A 64 18.62 1.36 -0.08
CA GLY A 64 18.74 0.62 1.19
C GLY A 64 20.18 0.55 1.69
N LYS A 65 21.15 0.30 0.80
CA LYS A 65 22.58 0.33 1.10
C LYS A 65 23.03 1.73 1.52
N VAL A 66 22.62 2.77 0.79
CA VAL A 66 22.88 4.17 1.16
C VAL A 66 22.35 4.48 2.56
N TYR A 67 21.13 4.03 2.88
CA TYR A 67 20.56 4.25 4.19
C TYR A 67 21.29 3.50 5.30
N SER A 68 21.70 2.24 5.11
CA SER A 68 22.43 1.50 6.15
C SER A 68 23.71 2.23 6.57
N ILE A 69 24.44 2.79 5.60
CA ILE A 69 25.66 3.57 5.83
C ILE A 69 25.38 4.89 6.57
N LEU A 70 24.35 5.63 6.15
CA LEU A 70 24.04 6.95 6.72
C LEU A 70 23.22 6.87 8.01
N SER A 71 22.62 5.72 8.32
CA SER A 71 21.78 5.52 9.51
C SER A 71 22.58 5.16 10.76
N ASP A 72 23.73 4.52 10.61
CA ASP A 72 24.62 4.19 11.71
C ASP A 72 25.69 5.27 11.88
N SER A 73 25.88 5.73 13.12
CA SER A 73 26.79 6.82 13.45
C SER A 73 28.25 6.47 13.18
N GLU A 74 28.63 5.19 13.35
CA GLU A 74 30.00 4.74 13.11
C GLU A 74 30.32 4.71 11.62
N THR A 75 29.48 4.05 10.81
CA THR A 75 29.66 3.98 9.35
C THR A 75 29.53 5.35 8.68
N ARG A 76 28.66 6.22 9.21
CA ARG A 76 28.50 7.59 8.71
C ARG A 76 29.75 8.44 8.96
N LYS A 77 30.37 8.32 10.13
CA LYS A 77 31.64 9.01 10.44
C LYS A 77 32.76 8.56 9.52
N VAL A 78 32.87 7.25 9.31
CA VAL A 78 33.87 6.68 8.38
C VAL A 78 33.66 7.25 6.98
N TYR A 79 32.42 7.25 6.47
CA TYR A 79 32.10 7.87 5.18
C TYR A 79 32.42 9.37 5.14
N ASP A 80 32.13 10.09 6.24
CA ASP A 80 32.36 11.53 6.32
C ASP A 80 33.85 11.93 6.35
N GLU A 81 34.71 11.05 6.88
CA GLU A 81 36.16 11.22 7.05
C GLU A 81 36.97 10.70 5.85
N THR A 82 36.61 9.52 5.33
CA THR A 82 37.36 8.82 4.29
C THR A 82 36.77 9.00 2.90
N GLY A 83 35.46 9.26 2.80
CA GLY A 83 34.73 9.22 1.53
C GLY A 83 34.56 7.80 0.97
N GLU A 84 35.02 6.77 1.69
CA GLU A 84 34.93 5.37 1.33
C GLU A 84 33.82 4.68 2.13
N VAL A 85 33.35 3.55 1.63
CA VAL A 85 32.33 2.74 2.29
C VAL A 85 32.69 1.29 2.23
N ASP A 86 32.55 0.63 3.37
CA ASP A 86 32.75 -0.80 3.49
C ASP A 86 31.58 -1.54 2.84
N GLU A 87 31.80 -2.03 1.63
CA GLU A 87 30.82 -2.75 0.82
C GLU A 87 30.61 -4.21 1.30
N GLU A 88 31.34 -4.68 2.31
CA GLU A 88 31.30 -6.08 2.79
C GLU A 88 30.06 -6.41 3.65
N ASN A 89 29.30 -5.39 4.08
CA ASN A 89 27.98 -5.57 4.67
C ASN A 89 26.93 -5.83 3.56
N ASP A 90 27.06 -6.98 2.91
CA ASP A 90 26.18 -7.38 1.83
C ASP A 90 24.77 -7.62 2.38
N VAL A 91 23.85 -6.68 2.14
CA VAL A 91 22.43 -6.89 2.41
C VAL A 91 21.99 -8.05 1.52
N PRO A 92 21.61 -9.22 2.07
CA PRO A 92 21.36 -10.41 1.25
C PRO A 92 20.40 -10.10 0.11
N GLN A 93 20.78 -10.39 -1.14
CA GLN A 93 19.97 -10.09 -2.34
C GLN A 93 18.56 -10.70 -2.28
N ASP A 94 18.38 -11.78 -1.51
CA ASP A 94 17.11 -12.49 -1.26
C ASP A 94 16.34 -12.02 -0.01
N ARG A 95 16.66 -10.86 0.56
CA ARG A 95 15.85 -10.31 1.67
C ARG A 95 14.43 -10.05 1.16
N ASP A 96 13.42 -10.59 1.84
CA ASP A 96 12.04 -10.13 1.68
C ASP A 96 11.99 -8.66 2.13
N TRP A 97 12.08 -7.77 1.16
CA TRP A 97 12.06 -6.33 1.37
C TRP A 97 10.77 -5.88 2.05
N THR A 98 9.66 -6.58 1.84
CA THR A 98 8.40 -6.32 2.55
C THR A 98 8.55 -6.61 4.04
N ALA A 99 9.22 -7.71 4.40
CA ALA A 99 9.51 -8.06 5.79
C ALA A 99 10.48 -7.06 6.44
N TYR A 100 11.53 -6.65 5.73
CA TYR A 100 12.48 -5.64 6.21
C TYR A 100 11.81 -4.28 6.44
N TRP A 101 10.91 -3.85 5.53
CA TRP A 101 10.17 -2.60 5.67
C TRP A 101 9.15 -2.63 6.81
N ARG A 102 8.45 -3.75 7.00
CA ARG A 102 7.58 -3.95 8.16
C ARG A 102 8.33 -4.00 9.49
N LEU A 103 9.61 -4.37 9.47
CA LEU A 103 10.48 -4.33 10.65
C LEU A 103 10.95 -2.88 10.95
N LEU A 104 11.33 -2.13 9.91
CA LEU A 104 11.78 -0.74 10.04
C LEU A 104 10.65 0.24 10.39
N PHE A 105 9.45 -0.01 9.88
CA PHE A 105 8.29 0.86 10.05
C PHE A 105 7.17 0.08 10.72
N ARG A 106 6.77 0.56 11.90
CA ARG A 106 5.65 0.02 12.65
C ARG A 106 4.41 -0.02 11.76
N LYS A 107 3.72 -1.16 11.73
CA LYS A 107 2.42 -1.28 11.07
C LYS A 107 1.47 -0.27 11.71
N VAL A 108 0.99 0.68 10.92
CA VAL A 108 -0.06 1.62 11.34
C VAL A 108 -1.32 0.79 11.58
N SER A 109 -1.80 0.85 12.82
CA SER A 109 -3.02 0.21 13.27
C SER A 109 -4.22 1.13 13.06
N VAL A 110 -5.42 0.56 13.15
CA VAL A 110 -6.66 1.35 13.08
C VAL A 110 -6.75 2.32 14.28
N GLU A 111 -6.16 1.92 15.40
CA GLU A 111 -6.06 2.71 16.62
C GLU A 111 -5.19 3.95 16.41
N ASP A 112 -4.05 3.82 15.71
CA ASP A 112 -3.18 4.95 15.37
C ASP A 112 -3.89 5.99 14.49
N ILE A 113 -4.68 5.52 13.52
CA ILE A 113 -5.46 6.40 12.63
C ILE A 113 -6.50 7.17 13.45
N LYS A 114 -7.19 6.50 14.37
CA LYS A 114 -8.18 7.14 15.26
C LYS A 114 -7.55 8.12 16.24
N GLU A 115 -6.34 7.83 16.73
CA GLU A 115 -5.60 8.75 17.59
C GLU A 115 -5.15 9.99 16.81
N PHE A 116 -4.60 9.79 15.61
CA PHE A 116 -4.24 10.87 14.71
C PHE A 116 -5.45 11.75 14.36
N GLU A 117 -6.59 11.15 14.01
CA GLU A 117 -7.84 11.88 13.73
C GLU A 117 -8.25 12.79 14.89
N LYS A 118 -8.13 12.33 16.14
CA LYS A 118 -8.43 13.13 17.33
C LYS A 118 -7.46 14.30 17.51
N THR A 119 -6.19 14.11 17.18
CA THR A 119 -5.19 15.18 17.28
C THR A 119 -5.32 16.20 16.16
N PHE A 120 -5.78 15.76 14.98
CA PHE A 120 -5.92 16.61 13.80
C PHE A 120 -7.21 17.44 13.85
N LYS A 121 -8.35 16.84 14.24
CA LYS A 121 -9.63 17.57 14.32
C LYS A 121 -9.58 18.68 15.38
N GLY A 122 -9.76 19.92 14.94
CA GLY A 122 -9.69 21.13 15.74
C GLY A 122 -8.28 21.69 15.92
N SER A 123 -7.26 21.10 15.29
CA SER A 123 -5.90 21.62 15.33
C SER A 123 -5.75 22.88 14.47
N GLU A 124 -4.63 23.59 14.65
CA GLU A 124 -4.26 24.71 13.78
C GLU A 124 -4.03 24.25 12.33
N GLU A 125 -3.45 23.06 12.14
CA GLU A 125 -3.22 22.45 10.82
C GLU A 125 -4.55 22.24 10.07
N GLU A 126 -5.59 21.74 10.73
CA GLU A 126 -6.90 21.57 10.09
C GLU A 126 -7.51 22.92 9.66
N LEU A 127 -7.34 23.97 10.48
CA LEU A 127 -7.85 25.30 10.16
C LEU A 127 -7.10 25.91 8.96
N GLU A 128 -5.79 25.71 8.89
CA GLU A 128 -4.97 26.14 7.75
C GLU A 128 -5.35 25.37 6.47
N ASP A 129 -5.53 24.05 6.57
CA ASP A 129 -5.98 23.21 5.45
C ASP A 129 -7.38 23.62 4.98
N LEU A 130 -8.31 23.87 5.91
CA LEU A 130 -9.66 24.34 5.59
C LEU A 130 -9.63 25.70 4.90
N LYS A 131 -8.78 26.63 5.36
CA LYS A 131 -8.62 27.95 4.74
C LYS A 131 -8.03 27.81 3.33
N THR A 132 -7.03 26.96 3.16
CA THR A 132 -6.36 26.69 1.88
C THR A 132 -7.32 26.05 0.88
N ALA A 133 -8.10 25.06 1.32
CA ALA A 133 -9.13 24.42 0.52
C ALA A 133 -10.24 25.40 0.14
N TYR A 134 -10.72 26.22 1.08
CA TYR A 134 -11.75 27.21 0.82
C TYR A 134 -11.34 28.23 -0.26
N LEU A 135 -10.09 28.70 -0.21
CA LEU A 135 -9.53 29.61 -1.22
C LEU A 135 -9.32 28.92 -2.57
N SER A 136 -8.75 27.71 -2.58
CA SER A 136 -8.48 26.95 -3.80
C SER A 136 -9.76 26.58 -4.56
N PHE A 137 -10.81 26.16 -3.84
CA PHE A 137 -12.07 25.71 -4.44
C PHE A 137 -13.16 26.78 -4.47
N LYS A 138 -12.81 28.03 -4.13
CA LYS A 138 -13.72 29.19 -4.18
C LYS A 138 -15.04 28.93 -3.44
N GLY A 139 -14.95 28.35 -2.24
CA GLY A 139 -16.10 28.10 -1.37
C GLY A 139 -17.03 26.95 -1.77
N ASP A 140 -16.60 26.04 -2.64
CA ASP A 140 -17.38 24.84 -2.98
C ASP A 140 -17.25 23.76 -1.89
N MET A 141 -18.29 23.57 -1.08
CA MET A 141 -18.23 22.69 0.10
C MET A 141 -17.97 21.21 -0.24
N ALA A 142 -18.41 20.72 -1.39
CA ALA A 142 -18.16 19.34 -1.79
C ALA A 142 -16.66 19.09 -1.97
N LEU A 143 -16.00 19.95 -2.76
CA LEU A 143 -14.57 19.86 -3.02
C LEU A 143 -13.75 20.13 -1.76
N ILE A 144 -14.21 21.02 -0.88
CA ILE A 144 -13.54 21.31 0.37
C ILE A 144 -13.51 20.06 1.26
N LEU A 145 -14.63 19.35 1.42
CA LEU A 145 -14.67 18.12 2.21
C LEU A 145 -13.75 17.06 1.60
N ASP A 146 -13.81 16.84 0.29
CA ASP A 146 -13.02 15.80 -0.39
C ASP A 146 -11.49 16.00 -0.27
N ASN A 147 -11.03 17.23 0.00
CA ASN A 147 -9.60 17.55 0.05
C ASN A 147 -9.05 17.74 1.48
N ILE A 148 -9.91 17.83 2.50
CA ILE A 148 -9.46 17.96 3.88
C ILE A 148 -9.25 16.57 4.49
N MET A 149 -8.11 16.39 5.13
CA MET A 149 -7.76 15.13 5.78
C MET A 149 -8.74 14.80 6.93
N CYS A 150 -9.10 13.52 7.05
CA CYS A 150 -10.02 13.04 8.08
C CYS A 150 -11.39 13.74 8.10
N SER A 151 -11.75 14.45 7.03
CA SER A 151 -13.04 15.12 6.96
C SER A 151 -14.14 14.11 6.66
N THR A 152 -15.28 14.31 7.31
CA THR A 152 -16.48 13.52 7.10
C THR A 152 -17.65 14.45 6.82
N ILE A 153 -18.73 13.90 6.29
CA ILE A 153 -19.94 14.68 6.03
C ILE A 153 -20.52 15.32 7.31
N ASP A 154 -20.25 14.72 8.48
CA ASP A 154 -20.65 15.23 9.79
C ASP A 154 -19.87 16.50 10.22
N ASP A 155 -18.72 16.76 9.59
CA ASP A 155 -17.90 17.96 9.86
C ASP A 155 -18.42 19.20 9.11
N GLU A 156 -19.26 19.03 8.08
CA GLU A 156 -19.77 20.13 7.25
C GLU A 156 -20.41 21.28 8.06
N PRO A 157 -21.26 21.03 9.09
CA PRO A 157 -21.83 22.09 9.92
C PRO A 157 -20.76 22.88 10.71
N ARG A 158 -19.72 22.20 11.19
CA ARG A 158 -18.60 22.81 11.93
C ARG A 158 -17.78 23.70 11.02
N PHE A 159 -17.39 23.20 9.83
CA PHE A 159 -16.67 23.98 8.83
C PHE A 159 -17.46 25.20 8.37
N LYS A 160 -18.77 25.05 8.13
CA LYS A 160 -19.64 26.18 7.79
C LYS A 160 -19.67 27.26 8.87
N LYS A 161 -19.64 26.89 10.15
CA LYS A 161 -19.58 27.84 11.26
C LYS A 161 -18.27 28.61 11.25
N ILE A 162 -17.14 27.90 11.13
CA ILE A 162 -15.79 28.48 11.08
C ILE A 162 -15.64 29.45 9.90
N ILE A 163 -16.03 29.03 8.70
CA ILE A 163 -15.93 29.85 7.50
C ILE A 163 -16.81 31.11 7.62
N LYS A 164 -18.02 30.99 8.19
CA LYS A 164 -18.89 32.16 8.44
C LYS A 164 -18.23 33.17 9.39
N ASP A 165 -17.56 32.68 10.43
CA ASP A 165 -16.83 33.53 11.36
C ASP A 165 -15.63 34.21 10.67
N TRP A 166 -14.89 33.52 9.81
CA TRP A 166 -13.82 34.12 9.01
C TRP A 166 -14.31 35.17 8.01
N ILE A 167 -15.45 34.92 7.35
CA ILE A 167 -16.08 35.91 6.45
C ILE A 167 -16.51 37.14 7.26
N LYS A 168 -17.08 36.96 8.45
CA LYS A 168 -17.46 38.07 9.34
C LYS A 168 -16.25 38.90 9.79
N LYS A 169 -15.14 38.23 10.09
CA LYS A 169 -13.85 38.87 10.44
C LYS A 169 -13.09 39.44 9.22
N LYS A 170 -13.58 39.22 8.00
CA LYS A 170 -12.92 39.59 6.72
C LYS A 170 -11.55 38.92 6.53
N GLU A 171 -11.34 37.75 7.11
CA GLU A 171 -10.11 36.95 6.94
C GLU A 171 -10.09 36.18 5.61
N VAL A 172 -11.27 35.87 5.06
CA VAL A 172 -11.45 35.19 3.77
C VAL A 172 -12.56 35.87 2.96
N PRO A 173 -12.48 35.86 1.61
CA PRO A 173 -13.52 36.43 0.76
C PRO A 173 -14.81 35.61 0.85
N ASN A 174 -15.96 36.28 0.67
CA ASN A 174 -17.24 35.60 0.53
C ASN A 174 -17.43 35.13 -0.92
N PHE A 175 -17.39 33.82 -1.15
CA PHE A 175 -17.67 33.26 -2.46
C PHE A 175 -19.16 32.95 -2.65
N SER A 176 -19.67 33.20 -3.87
CA SER A 176 -21.08 32.95 -4.21
C SER A 176 -21.48 31.50 -4.00
N LYS A 177 -20.59 30.55 -4.37
CA LYS A 177 -20.82 29.11 -4.19
C LYS A 177 -21.09 28.70 -2.74
N PHE A 178 -20.46 29.38 -1.78
CA PHE A 178 -20.65 29.12 -0.34
C PHE A 178 -21.92 29.80 0.18
N SER A 179 -22.13 31.08 -0.16
CA SER A 179 -23.23 31.88 0.37
C SER A 179 -24.60 31.50 -0.22
N HIS A 180 -24.65 31.10 -1.48
CA HIS A 180 -25.88 30.75 -2.20
C HIS A 180 -26.14 29.25 -2.27
N GLU A 181 -25.46 28.46 -1.45
CA GLU A 181 -25.73 27.03 -1.39
C GLU A 181 -27.12 26.75 -0.83
N SER A 182 -27.91 25.97 -1.58
CA SER A 182 -29.23 25.55 -1.12
C SER A 182 -29.13 24.49 -0.02
N LYS A 183 -30.04 24.55 0.97
CA LYS A 183 -30.14 23.52 2.02
C LYS A 183 -30.32 22.12 1.42
N SER A 184 -31.14 22.01 0.37
CA SER A 184 -31.37 20.76 -0.35
C SER A 184 -30.08 20.17 -0.94
N LYS A 185 -29.14 21.00 -1.44
CA LYS A 185 -27.86 20.49 -1.96
C LYS A 185 -26.98 19.91 -0.85
N ALA A 186 -26.96 20.55 0.32
CA ALA A 186 -26.24 20.04 1.48
C ALA A 186 -26.87 18.75 2.04
N GLU A 187 -28.21 18.70 2.15
CA GLU A 187 -28.94 17.50 2.56
C GLU A 187 -28.75 16.35 1.58
N LYS A 188 -28.71 16.64 0.28
CA LYS A 188 -28.42 15.65 -0.76
C LYS A 188 -27.04 15.02 -0.57
N ARG A 189 -25.99 15.81 -0.31
CA ARG A 189 -24.65 15.27 -0.01
C ARG A 189 -24.65 14.36 1.20
N LYS A 190 -25.35 14.77 2.26
CA LYS A 190 -25.50 13.93 3.47
C LYS A 190 -26.12 12.58 3.14
N ARG A 191 -27.21 12.58 2.38
CA ARG A 191 -27.88 11.35 1.96
C ARG A 191 -27.00 10.47 1.07
N GLU A 192 -26.27 11.07 0.13
CA GLU A 192 -25.34 10.33 -0.75
C GLU A 192 -24.22 9.66 0.06
N ALA A 193 -23.62 10.38 1.01
CA ALA A 193 -22.60 9.83 1.91
C ALA A 193 -23.15 8.71 2.83
N GLU A 194 -24.39 8.84 3.32
CA GLU A 194 -25.04 7.79 4.10
C GLU A 194 -25.27 6.52 3.26
N VAL A 195 -25.68 6.66 2.00
CA VAL A 195 -25.84 5.53 1.07
C VAL A 195 -24.49 4.86 0.80
N GLU A 196 -23.45 5.65 0.48
CA GLU A 196 -22.10 5.15 0.25
C GLU A 196 -21.55 4.41 1.48
N ALA A 197 -21.78 4.91 2.69
CA ALA A 197 -21.36 4.25 3.93
C ALA A 197 -22.03 2.88 4.12
N VAL A 198 -23.31 2.76 3.78
CA VAL A 198 -24.05 1.49 3.82
C VAL A 198 -23.51 0.52 2.78
N GLU A 199 -23.27 0.98 1.55
CA GLU A 199 -22.67 0.18 0.48
C GLU A 199 -21.26 -0.30 0.85
N ALA A 200 -20.43 0.58 1.45
CA ALA A 200 -19.10 0.22 1.93
C ALA A 200 -19.15 -0.83 3.05
N GLU A 201 -20.13 -0.76 3.96
CA GLU A 201 -20.31 -1.77 5.01
C GLU A 201 -20.74 -3.13 4.42
N GLN A 202 -21.63 -3.13 3.43
CA GLN A 202 -22.03 -4.34 2.71
C GLN A 202 -20.84 -4.96 1.97
N LEU A 203 -20.10 -4.16 1.20
CA LEU A 203 -18.91 -4.61 0.49
C LEU A 203 -17.85 -5.16 1.46
N LYS A 204 -17.64 -4.51 2.61
CA LYS A 204 -16.72 -5.00 3.64
C LYS A 204 -17.12 -6.38 4.16
N LYS A 205 -18.43 -6.63 4.35
CA LYS A 205 -18.97 -7.94 4.74
C LYS A 205 -18.75 -8.99 3.64
N GLU A 206 -19.02 -8.64 2.38
CA GLU A 206 -18.81 -9.52 1.23
C GLU A 206 -17.35 -9.90 1.03
N LEU A 207 -16.44 -8.93 1.16
CA LEU A 207 -15.00 -9.15 1.05
C LEU A 207 -14.41 -9.84 2.28
N GLY A 208 -15.18 -9.99 3.37
CA GLY A 208 -14.71 -10.59 4.62
C GLY A 208 -13.54 -9.84 5.26
N ILE A 209 -13.38 -8.54 4.99
CA ILE A 209 -12.29 -7.70 5.50
C ILE A 209 -12.64 -7.25 6.93
N GLY A 210 -12.52 -8.19 7.87
CA GLY A 210 -12.76 -7.95 9.31
C GLY A 210 -11.59 -8.36 10.20
N ALA A 211 -10.69 -9.22 9.71
CA ALA A 211 -9.53 -9.70 10.45
C ALA A 211 -8.28 -9.58 9.58
N ASN A 212 -7.15 -9.26 10.21
CA ASN A 212 -5.84 -8.90 9.65
C ASN A 212 -5.18 -9.89 8.64
N ASP A 213 -5.91 -10.87 8.12
CA ASP A 213 -5.41 -11.91 7.21
C ASP A 213 -6.46 -12.39 6.18
N SER A 214 -7.56 -11.67 5.96
CA SER A 214 -8.70 -12.13 5.13
C SER A 214 -8.31 -12.59 3.70
N LEU A 215 -7.46 -11.83 2.99
CA LEU A 215 -7.02 -12.21 1.64
C LEU A 215 -6.08 -13.43 1.66
N LYS A 216 -5.18 -13.49 2.64
CA LYS A 216 -4.27 -14.63 2.82
C LYS A 216 -5.06 -15.90 3.15
N GLN A 217 -6.08 -15.78 3.99
CA GLN A 217 -7.01 -16.86 4.33
C GLN A 217 -7.84 -17.30 3.12
N LEU A 218 -8.32 -16.37 2.29
CA LEU A 218 -9.03 -16.68 1.04
C LEU A 218 -8.13 -17.43 0.04
N ILE A 219 -6.87 -17.02 -0.11
CA ILE A 219 -5.90 -17.68 -0.98
C ILE A 219 -5.57 -19.08 -0.45
N GLN A 220 -5.34 -19.23 0.85
CA GLN A 220 -5.10 -20.55 1.47
C GLN A 220 -6.32 -21.46 1.33
N LYS A 221 -7.53 -20.95 1.54
CA LYS A 221 -8.77 -21.72 1.36
C LYS A 221 -8.95 -22.19 -0.09
N ARG A 222 -8.64 -21.33 -1.08
CA ARG A 222 -8.65 -21.71 -2.51
C ARG A 222 -7.55 -22.71 -2.87
N GLN A 223 -6.38 -22.64 -2.22
CA GLN A 223 -5.31 -23.62 -2.42
C GLN A 223 -5.69 -24.98 -1.82
N GLN A 224 -6.28 -24.98 -0.61
CA GLN A 224 -6.80 -26.19 0.04
C GLN A 224 -7.93 -26.82 -0.77
N SER A 225 -8.89 -26.03 -1.29
CA SER A 225 -9.97 -26.57 -2.11
C SER A 225 -9.44 -27.25 -3.38
N ARG A 226 -8.48 -26.63 -4.06
CA ARG A 226 -7.80 -27.24 -5.21
C ARG A 226 -7.04 -28.52 -4.85
N ALA A 227 -6.40 -28.56 -3.68
CA ALA A 227 -5.72 -29.76 -3.20
C ALA A 227 -6.72 -30.89 -2.91
N THR A 228 -7.85 -30.59 -2.24
CA THR A 228 -8.89 -31.60 -1.98
C THR A 228 -9.55 -32.11 -3.26
N GLU A 229 -9.74 -31.25 -4.26
CA GLU A 229 -10.23 -31.65 -5.59
C GLU A 229 -9.22 -32.52 -6.32
N ALA A 230 -7.93 -32.22 -6.22
CA ALA A 230 -6.85 -33.03 -6.76
C ALA A 230 -6.77 -34.40 -6.08
N ASP A 231 -6.84 -34.45 -4.75
CA ASP A 231 -6.83 -35.71 -3.99
C ASP A 231 -8.04 -36.59 -4.34
N ALA A 232 -9.22 -35.99 -4.48
CA ALA A 232 -10.42 -36.70 -4.95
C ALA A 232 -10.26 -37.23 -6.38
N PHE A 233 -9.62 -36.46 -7.27
CA PHE A 233 -9.30 -36.88 -8.63
C PHE A 233 -8.30 -38.05 -8.66
N PHE A 234 -7.22 -37.99 -7.86
CA PHE A 234 -6.24 -39.06 -7.76
C PHE A 234 -6.82 -40.32 -7.11
N ALA A 235 -7.64 -40.21 -6.06
CA ALA A 235 -8.35 -41.35 -5.48
C ALA A 235 -9.30 -42.03 -6.48
N ALA A 236 -9.98 -41.25 -7.34
CA ALA A 236 -10.80 -41.79 -8.41
C ALA A 236 -9.97 -42.49 -9.49
N LEU A 237 -8.77 -42.00 -9.80
CA LEU A 237 -7.82 -42.65 -10.70
C LEU A 237 -7.27 -43.94 -10.10
N GLU A 238 -6.85 -43.93 -8.84
CA GLU A 238 -6.38 -45.12 -8.12
C GLU A 238 -7.46 -46.21 -8.12
N LYS A 239 -8.71 -45.88 -7.80
CA LYS A 239 -9.82 -46.84 -7.88
C LYS A 239 -10.02 -47.41 -9.28
N LYS A 240 -9.79 -46.61 -10.33
CA LYS A 240 -9.96 -47.03 -11.73
C LYS A 240 -8.81 -47.90 -12.24
N TYR A 241 -7.58 -47.72 -11.73
CA TYR A 241 -6.38 -48.35 -12.27
C TYR A 241 -5.69 -49.34 -11.31
N ALA A 242 -6.02 -49.36 -10.02
CA ALA A 242 -5.42 -50.25 -9.03
C ALA A 242 -6.22 -51.56 -8.79
N GLU A 243 -7.44 -51.71 -9.33
CA GLU A 243 -8.12 -53.01 -9.28
C GLU A 243 -7.46 -54.00 -10.26
N PRO A 244 -7.00 -55.18 -9.80
CA PRO A 244 -6.40 -56.17 -10.67
C PRO A 244 -7.48 -56.73 -11.61
N LYS A 245 -7.23 -56.67 -12.93
CA LYS A 245 -8.08 -57.32 -13.94
C LYS A 245 -8.26 -58.79 -13.59
N SER A 246 -9.40 -59.15 -13.01
CA SER A 246 -9.72 -60.54 -12.71
C SER A 246 -9.85 -61.31 -14.03
N ASN A 247 -8.94 -62.27 -14.19
CA ASN A 247 -8.81 -63.10 -15.37
C ASN A 247 -9.93 -64.16 -15.33
N LYS A 248 -10.92 -64.11 -16.24
CA LYS A 248 -11.93 -65.18 -16.38
C LYS A 248 -11.85 -65.83 -17.77
N LYS A 249 -11.42 -67.10 -17.70
CA LYS A 249 -11.13 -68.11 -18.72
C LYS A 249 -12.07 -68.17 -19.93
N THR A 250 -11.41 -68.46 -21.06
CA THR A 250 -11.92 -69.03 -22.31
C THR A 250 -12.91 -70.19 -22.12
N LYS A 251 -14.00 -70.17 -22.90
CA LYS A 251 -14.67 -71.37 -23.45
C LYS A 251 -15.19 -71.04 -24.84
N ALA A 252 -14.44 -71.45 -25.86
CA ALA A 252 -14.86 -71.41 -27.25
C ALA A 252 -15.95 -72.47 -27.51
N SER A 253 -16.89 -72.07 -28.35
CA SER A 253 -18.11 -72.74 -28.77
C SER A 253 -17.90 -74.02 -29.58
N ALA A 254 -18.75 -75.01 -29.34
CA ALA A 254 -19.02 -76.11 -30.27
C ALA A 254 -20.10 -75.69 -31.27
N ALA A 255 -19.86 -75.84 -32.59
CA ALA A 255 -20.88 -76.15 -33.61
C ALA A 255 -20.27 -76.49 -34.99
N LYS A 256 -20.42 -77.76 -35.40
CA LYS A 256 -20.85 -78.30 -36.73
C LYS A 256 -20.33 -77.66 -38.03
N GLN A 257 -19.54 -78.34 -38.87
CA GLN A 257 -19.84 -79.42 -39.86
C GLN A 257 -19.84 -78.89 -41.31
N SER A 258 -19.05 -79.48 -42.21
CA SER A 258 -19.49 -80.30 -43.39
C SER A 258 -18.25 -80.58 -44.27
N LYS A 259 -17.87 -81.85 -44.46
CA LYS A 259 -18.18 -82.75 -45.59
C LYS A 259 -17.40 -82.43 -46.89
N LYS A 260 -16.56 -83.41 -47.25
CA LYS A 260 -16.12 -83.87 -48.59
C LYS A 260 -15.72 -82.82 -49.61
#